data_AF-A0ABD5U3V8-F1
#
_entry.id   AF-A0ABD5U3V8-F1
#
_cell.length_a   1.000
_cell.length_b   1.000
_cell.length_c   1.000
_cell.angle_alpha   90.00
_cell.angle_beta   90.00
_cell.angle_gamma   90.00
#
_symmetry.space_group_name_H-M   'P 1'
#
loop_
_entity.id
_entity.type
_entity.pdbx_description
1 polymer ?
#
loop_
_entity_poly.entity_id
_entity_poly.type
_entity_poly.pdbx_seq_one_letter_code
_entity_poly.pdbx_strand_id
1 'polypeptide(L)'
;MSHSRDVIDEQTGEGVGPESDGRTVTLPTDLYDRVDRRVPGTEFETVDAYVRYVMEEVLLHVEREGDLAPRVDEAEVRSRLRSLGYLDE
;
A
#
# COMPACT_ATOMS: atom_id res chain seq x y z
N MET A 1 -42.27 -38.62 1.67
CA MET A 1 -41.16 -39.52 1.31
C MET A 1 -39.90 -38.97 1.95
N SER A 2 -39.15 -39.81 2.67
CA SER A 2 -37.86 -39.43 3.26
C SER A 2 -36.77 -39.38 2.20
N HIS A 3 -35.79 -38.49 2.38
CA HIS A 3 -34.33 -38.75 2.49
C HIS A 3 -33.76 -37.41 3.03
N SER A 4 -33.17 -37.38 4.22
CA SER A 4 -31.76 -37.72 4.52
C SER A 4 -30.78 -36.77 3.82
N ARG A 5 -29.77 -36.14 4.43
CA ARG A 5 -29.42 -35.66 5.79
C ARG A 5 -27.89 -35.72 5.86
N ASP A 6 -27.28 -34.53 5.86
CA ASP A 6 -25.85 -34.26 5.73
C ASP A 6 -25.67 -32.81 6.27
N VAL A 7 -24.84 -32.41 7.24
CA VAL A 7 -23.88 -33.10 8.14
C VAL A 7 -22.69 -33.67 7.34
N ILE A 8 -21.46 -33.15 7.44
CA ILE A 8 -20.70 -32.38 8.45
C ILE A 8 -19.91 -31.26 7.70
N ASP A 9 -19.18 -30.29 8.25
CA ASP A 9 -18.31 -30.29 9.44
C ASP A 9 -18.09 -28.87 10.02
N GLU A 10 -17.70 -28.83 11.28
CA GLU A 10 -17.41 -27.66 12.10
C GLU A 10 -15.92 -27.29 11.99
N GLN A 11 -15.58 -26.02 11.71
CA GLN A 11 -14.32 -25.45 12.23
C GLN A 11 -14.53 -24.02 12.73
N THR A 12 -14.15 -23.83 13.98
CA THR A 12 -14.34 -22.63 14.79
C THR A 12 -13.28 -21.57 14.49
N GLY A 13 -13.72 -20.33 14.29
CA GLY A 13 -12.85 -19.15 14.32
C GLY A 13 -12.73 -18.59 15.73
N GLU A 14 -11.87 -19.17 16.56
CA GLU A 14 -11.63 -18.66 17.92
C GLU A 14 -10.67 -17.45 17.93
N GLY A 15 -11.25 -16.26 17.98
CA GLY A 15 -10.80 -15.10 18.77
C GLY A 15 -9.40 -14.47 18.52
N VAL A 16 -9.40 -13.21 18.09
CA VAL A 16 -8.34 -12.24 18.39
C VAL A 16 -8.99 -10.94 18.89
N GLY A 17 -8.37 -10.26 19.85
CA GLY A 17 -8.86 -9.01 20.45
C GLY A 17 -8.78 -7.78 19.52
N PRO A 18 -9.04 -6.57 20.08
CA PRO A 18 -9.67 -5.43 19.40
C PRO A 18 -9.28 -5.28 17.94
N GLU A 19 -10.13 -5.86 17.09
CA GLU A 19 -9.89 -5.99 15.67
C GLU A 19 -9.83 -4.61 14.99
N SER A 20 -8.71 -4.35 14.33
CA SER A 20 -8.59 -3.20 13.42
C SER A 20 -9.35 -3.56 12.15
N ASP A 21 -10.42 -2.83 11.82
CA ASP A 21 -11.28 -3.09 10.66
C ASP A 21 -10.48 -3.28 9.36
N GLY A 22 -10.26 -4.54 8.98
CA GLY A 22 -9.43 -4.96 7.86
C GLY A 22 -10.25 -5.36 6.64
N ARG A 23 -9.69 -5.17 5.44
CA ARG A 23 -10.23 -5.68 4.18
C ARG A 23 -9.15 -6.43 3.42
N THR A 24 -9.47 -7.64 2.95
CA THR A 24 -8.52 -8.49 2.22
C THR A 24 -8.38 -8.03 0.76
N VAL A 25 -7.15 -8.08 0.25
CA VAL A 25 -6.84 -7.92 -1.19
C VAL A 25 -6.09 -9.15 -1.67
N THR A 26 -6.34 -9.59 -2.91
CA THR A 26 -5.65 -10.74 -3.50
C THR A 26 -4.42 -10.28 -4.28
N LEU A 27 -3.26 -10.85 -3.94
CA LEU A 27 -2.01 -10.66 -4.69
C LEU A 27 -1.72 -11.91 -5.54
N PRO A 28 -1.11 -11.79 -6.73
CA PRO A 28 -0.56 -12.92 -7.46
C PRO A 28 0.50 -13.65 -6.62
N THR A 29 0.56 -14.98 -6.68
CA THR A 29 1.51 -15.80 -5.89
C THR A 29 2.97 -15.35 -6.11
N ASP A 30 3.38 -15.12 -7.36
CA ASP A 30 4.73 -14.62 -7.68
C ASP A 30 5.07 -13.28 -7.00
N LEU A 31 4.07 -12.46 -6.68
CA LEU A 31 4.26 -11.20 -5.98
C LEU A 31 4.31 -11.42 -4.47
N TYR A 32 3.41 -12.24 -3.92
CA TYR A 32 3.45 -12.65 -2.51
C TYR A 32 4.82 -13.25 -2.15
N ASP A 33 5.32 -14.22 -2.93
CA ASP A 33 6.62 -14.87 -2.67
C ASP A 33 7.80 -13.88 -2.75
N ARG A 34 7.68 -12.81 -3.54
CA ARG A 34 8.68 -11.74 -3.61
C ARG A 34 8.66 -10.84 -2.37
N VAL A 35 7.48 -10.63 -1.79
CA VAL A 35 7.30 -9.87 -0.54
C VAL A 35 7.78 -10.72 0.65
N ASP A 36 7.32 -11.96 0.76
CA ASP A 36 7.68 -12.92 1.82
C ASP A 36 9.20 -13.12 1.95
N ARG A 37 9.90 -13.40 0.85
CA ARG A 37 11.38 -13.51 0.83
C ARG A 37 12.12 -12.25 1.28
N ARG A 38 11.44 -11.10 1.34
CA ARG A 38 12.03 -9.81 1.73
C ARG A 38 11.84 -9.53 3.22
N VAL A 39 10.79 -10.05 3.85
CA VAL A 39 10.47 -9.84 5.28
C VAL A 39 11.65 -10.17 6.21
N PRO A 40 12.39 -11.30 6.07
CA PRO A 40 13.52 -11.61 6.95
C PRO A 40 14.71 -10.63 6.89
N GLY A 41 14.74 -9.74 5.90
CA GLY A 41 15.73 -8.66 5.76
C GLY A 41 15.23 -7.29 6.25
N THR A 42 14.10 -7.24 6.96
CA THR A 42 13.44 -6.01 7.44
C THR A 42 13.15 -6.07 8.93
N GLU A 43 12.61 -4.99 9.49
CA GLU A 43 12.13 -4.91 10.87
C GLU A 43 10.75 -5.56 11.10
N PHE A 44 10.10 -6.08 10.06
CA PHE A 44 8.74 -6.63 10.14
C PHE A 44 8.75 -8.13 10.43
N GLU A 45 7.90 -8.56 11.36
CA GLU A 45 7.74 -9.98 11.72
C GLU A 45 6.75 -10.73 10.81
N THR A 46 5.89 -10.02 10.08
CA THR A 46 4.84 -10.61 9.22
C THR A 46 4.74 -9.93 7.86
N VAL A 47 4.25 -10.67 6.86
CA VAL A 47 3.96 -10.15 5.52
C VAL A 47 2.94 -9.02 5.58
N ASP A 48 1.85 -9.17 6.34
CA ASP A 48 0.82 -8.14 6.49
C ASP A 48 1.37 -6.82 7.05
N ALA A 49 2.26 -6.87 8.05
CA ALA A 49 2.88 -5.67 8.61
C ALA A 49 3.78 -4.97 7.58
N TYR A 50 4.56 -5.73 6.81
CA TYR A 50 5.42 -5.19 5.75
C TYR A 50 4.61 -4.62 4.58
N VAL A 51 3.57 -5.32 4.12
CA VAL A 51 2.68 -4.86 3.05
C VAL A 51 1.96 -3.58 3.46
N ARG A 52 1.43 -3.51 4.68
CA ARG A 52 0.80 -2.29 5.20
C ARG A 52 1.75 -1.10 5.13
N TYR A 53 2.95 -1.21 5.68
CA TYR A 53 3.95 -0.15 5.67
C TYR A 53 4.31 0.31 4.24
N VAL A 54 4.54 -0.64 3.33
CA VAL A 54 4.86 -0.32 1.93
C VAL A 54 3.70 0.39 1.23
N MET A 55 2.44 0.00 1.50
CA MET A 55 1.27 0.67 0.92
C MET A 55 1.06 2.06 1.52
N GLU A 56 1.29 2.25 2.82
CA GLU A 56 1.25 3.55 3.50
C GLU A 56 2.28 4.52 2.90
N GLU A 57 3.54 4.09 2.73
CA GLU A 57 4.59 4.92 2.12
C GLU A 57 4.32 5.23 0.64
N VAL A 58 3.80 4.27 -0.14
CA VAL A 58 3.43 4.49 -1.55
C VAL A 58 2.27 5.47 -1.67
N LEU A 59 1.22 5.34 -0.85
CA LEU A 59 0.10 6.29 -0.82
C LEU A 59 0.58 7.68 -0.40
N LEU A 60 1.39 7.77 0.66
CA LEU A 60 1.96 9.03 1.14
C LEU A 60 2.82 9.73 0.08
N HIS A 61 3.55 8.96 -0.74
CA HIS A 61 4.31 9.50 -1.87
C HIS A 61 3.39 9.97 -3.01
N VAL A 62 2.39 9.17 -3.40
CA VAL A 62 1.42 9.52 -4.45
C VAL A 62 0.54 10.72 -4.08
N GLU A 63 0.10 10.81 -2.82
CA GLU A 63 -0.66 11.96 -2.30
C GLU A 63 0.22 13.21 -2.26
N ARG A 64 1.49 13.09 -1.82
CA ARG A 64 2.45 14.20 -1.89
C ARG A 64 2.74 14.62 -3.33
N GLU A 65 2.88 13.72 -4.29
CA GLU A 65 3.11 14.13 -5.70
C GLU A 65 1.83 14.60 -6.40
N GLY A 66 0.65 14.13 -5.95
CA GLY A 66 -0.65 14.57 -6.45
C GLY A 66 -1.07 15.95 -5.96
N ASP A 67 -0.85 16.26 -4.68
CA ASP A 67 -1.18 17.56 -4.06
C ASP A 67 0.01 18.54 -4.01
N LEU A 68 1.26 18.06 -4.05
CA LEU A 68 2.51 18.85 -4.11
C LEU A 68 3.24 18.71 -5.46
N ALA A 69 2.54 18.29 -6.51
CA ALA A 69 2.64 19.02 -7.76
C ALA A 69 1.67 20.21 -7.70
N PRO A 70 2.08 21.40 -7.18
CA PRO A 70 1.51 22.59 -7.77
C PRO A 70 1.67 22.46 -9.28
N ARG A 71 0.73 23.03 -10.03
CA ARG A 71 1.06 23.48 -11.39
C ARG A 71 2.07 24.61 -11.22
N VAL A 72 3.32 24.23 -11.01
CA VAL A 72 4.48 25.11 -10.98
C VAL A 72 4.57 25.63 -12.40
N ASP A 73 3.94 26.78 -12.63
CA ASP A 73 3.85 27.35 -13.97
C ASP A 73 5.29 27.58 -14.45
N GLU A 74 5.67 26.89 -15.53
CA GLU A 74 6.99 27.02 -16.11
C GLU A 74 7.30 28.47 -16.48
N ALA A 75 6.28 29.32 -16.69
CA ALA A 75 6.45 30.75 -16.90
C ALA A 75 6.91 31.46 -15.61
N GLU A 76 6.37 31.12 -14.45
CA GLU A 76 6.75 31.71 -13.16
C GLU A 76 8.18 31.30 -12.77
N VAL A 77 8.50 30.00 -12.87
CA VAL A 77 9.87 29.51 -12.60
C VAL A 77 10.88 30.14 -13.57
N ARG A 78 10.57 30.20 -14.86
CA ARG A 78 11.45 30.81 -15.88
C ARG A 78 11.57 32.33 -15.72
N SER A 79 10.55 33.00 -15.20
CA SER A 79 10.62 34.41 -14.80
C SER A 79 11.58 34.60 -13.61
N ARG A 80 11.45 33.76 -12.58
CA ARG A 80 12.31 33.81 -11.39
C ARG A 80 13.77 33.43 -11.70
N LEU A 81 14.01 32.42 -12.54
CA LEU A 81 15.36 32.02 -12.97
C LEU A 81 16.05 33.10 -13.81
N ARG A 82 15.35 33.76 -14.74
CA ARG A 82 15.86 34.94 -15.46
C ARG A 82 16.17 36.10 -14.52
N SER A 83 15.27 36.39 -13.57
CA SER A 83 15.48 37.43 -12.55
C SER A 83 16.68 37.17 -11.64
N LEU A 84 17.11 35.92 -11.52
CA LEU A 84 18.28 35.48 -10.74
C LEU A 84 19.54 35.28 -11.60
N GLY A 85 19.48 35.49 -12.92
CA GLY A 85 20.63 35.31 -13.83
C GLY A 85 21.01 33.84 -14.12
N TYR A 86 20.09 32.88 -13.93
CA TYR A 86 20.32 31.47 -14.26
C TYR A 86 19.86 31.07 -15.68
N LEU A 87 19.25 32.01 -16.41
CA LEU A 87 18.83 31.85 -17.80
C LEU A 87 19.16 33.15 -18.55
N ASP A 88 20.14 33.08 -19.44
CA ASP A 88 20.33 34.06 -20.50
C ASP A 88 19.35 33.76 -21.66
N GLU A 89 19.02 34.77 -22.47
CA GLU A 89 17.91 34.76 -23.44
C GLU A 89 18.08 33.82 -24.65
#